data_AF-A0A512H416-F1
#
_entry.id   AF-A0A512H416-F1
#
_cell.length_a   1.000
_cell.length_b   1.000
_cell.length_c   1.000
_cell.angle_alpha   90.00
_cell.angle_beta   90.00
_cell.angle_gamma   90.00
#
_symmetry.space_group_name_H-M   'P 1'
#
loop_
_entity.id
_entity.type
_entity.pdbx_description
1 polymer ?
#
loop_
_entity_poly.entity_id
_entity_poly.type
_entity_poly.pdbx_seq_one_letter_code
_entity_poly.pdbx_strand_id
1 'polypeptide(L)'
;MTSTRPPLVDSTFDVANWFLDRALNDGEYLQPQKLHRLMFLAQAYCAVAHNGRRLMPAVFIADAMGPLEPNVYRAFENERPWISEVKMSEAAKQVLDSIWRRFGVHSAEHLSRVVRRHPPFAEAWASEPRSVITEEAMVAFYGQIRPDRPPVLRPDPTAEGVDHTVEAPALETVLRPRVMRSHKGRPVNVMPWVPKGRKDDGGT
;
A
#
# COMPACT_ATOMS: atom_id res chain seq x y z
N MET A 1 17.17 1.92 -1.81
CA MET A 1 17.38 3.33 -2.17
C MET A 1 16.04 4.02 -2.01
N THR A 2 15.89 4.83 -0.97
CA THR A 2 14.67 5.58 -0.70
C THR A 2 14.43 6.59 -1.83
N SER A 3 13.23 6.62 -2.41
CA SER A 3 12.95 7.58 -3.49
C SER A 3 12.99 9.02 -2.95
N THR A 4 13.79 9.89 -3.58
CA THR A 4 13.84 11.33 -3.28
C THR A 4 12.68 12.12 -3.90
N ARG A 5 11.85 11.47 -4.72
CA ARG A 5 10.65 12.09 -5.30
C ARG A 5 9.60 12.39 -4.22
N PRO A 6 8.86 13.50 -4.34
CA PRO A 6 7.76 13.80 -3.42
C PRO A 6 6.69 12.69 -3.50
N PRO A 7 5.93 12.46 -2.42
CA PRO A 7 4.81 11.52 -2.42
C PRO A 7 3.75 11.91 -3.48
N LEU A 8 2.78 11.02 -3.75
CA LEU A 8 1.63 11.33 -4.61
C LEU A 8 0.60 12.23 -3.93
N VAL A 9 0.60 12.24 -2.60
CA VAL A 9 -0.28 13.00 -1.71
C VAL A 9 0.59 13.64 -0.63
N ASP A 10 0.38 14.92 -0.35
CA ASP A 10 1.25 15.70 0.56
C ASP A 10 0.93 15.48 2.03
N SER A 11 -0.23 14.91 2.36
CA SER A 11 -0.65 14.61 3.73
C SER A 11 -1.16 13.18 3.85
N THR A 12 -0.63 12.49 4.87
CA THR A 12 -1.14 11.18 5.31
C THR A 12 -2.60 11.25 5.74
N PHE A 13 -3.05 12.41 6.24
CA PHE A 13 -4.43 12.61 6.63
C PHE A 13 -5.39 12.66 5.45
N ASP A 14 -4.98 13.17 4.29
CA ASP A 14 -5.83 13.16 3.09
C ASP A 14 -6.12 11.73 2.65
N VAL A 15 -5.13 10.84 2.74
CA VAL A 15 -5.29 9.41 2.49
C VAL A 15 -6.21 8.76 3.52
N ALA A 16 -6.03 9.08 4.81
CA ALA A 16 -6.87 8.54 5.87
C ALA A 16 -8.34 8.96 5.70
N ASN A 17 -8.55 10.26 5.45
CA ASN A 17 -9.83 10.87 5.15
C ASN A 17 -10.49 10.23 3.93
N TRP A 18 -9.73 10.00 2.85
CA TRP A 18 -10.28 9.33 1.67
C TRP A 18 -10.84 7.93 1.99
N PHE A 19 -10.13 7.11 2.77
CA PHE A 19 -10.62 5.78 3.15
C PHE A 19 -11.87 5.85 4.04
N LEU A 20 -11.91 6.82 4.97
CA LEU A 20 -13.06 7.04 5.84
C LEU A 20 -14.28 7.49 5.03
N ASP A 21 -14.10 8.45 4.13
CA ASP A 21 -15.17 8.95 3.26
C ASP A 21 -15.66 7.84 2.31
N ARG A 22 -14.74 7.02 1.78
CA ARG A 22 -15.08 5.85 0.98
C ARG A 22 -15.94 4.84 1.75
N ALA A 23 -15.57 4.53 3.00
CA ALA A 23 -16.32 3.63 3.87
C ALA A 23 -17.72 4.18 4.19
N LEU A 24 -17.81 5.47 4.55
CA LEU A 24 -19.07 6.14 4.82
C LEU A 24 -20.01 6.12 3.60
N ASN A 25 -19.47 6.35 2.40
CA ASN A 25 -20.23 6.28 1.15
C ASN A 25 -20.73 4.86 0.83
N ASP A 26 -19.99 3.84 1.26
CA ASP A 26 -20.40 2.43 1.17
C ASP A 26 -21.32 2.01 2.35
N GLY A 27 -21.67 2.94 3.25
CA GLY A 27 -22.56 2.71 4.38
C GLY A 27 -21.93 1.94 5.54
N GLU A 28 -20.59 1.85 5.60
CA GLU A 28 -19.86 1.12 6.63
C GLU A 28 -19.01 2.03 7.53
N TYR A 29 -18.88 1.65 8.80
CA TYR A 29 -17.91 2.25 9.71
C TYR A 29 -16.53 1.62 9.49
N LEU A 30 -15.52 2.46 9.22
CA LEU A 30 -14.14 2.00 9.08
C LEU A 30 -13.44 2.00 10.44
N GLN A 31 -13.18 0.80 10.96
CA GLN A 31 -12.45 0.64 12.21
C GLN A 31 -11.01 1.22 12.09
N PRO A 32 -10.48 1.91 13.13
CA PRO A 32 -9.13 2.50 13.09
C PRO A 32 -8.03 1.48 12.74
N GLN A 33 -8.14 0.25 13.24
CA GLN A 33 -7.20 -0.81 12.89
C GLN A 33 -7.23 -1.10 11.38
N LYS A 34 -8.42 -1.29 10.79
CA LYS A 34 -8.58 -1.54 9.33
C LYS A 34 -7.99 -0.39 8.52
N LEU A 35 -8.23 0.86 8.92
CA LEU A 35 -7.66 2.06 8.29
C LEU A 35 -6.13 1.97 8.19
N HIS A 36 -5.43 1.67 9.28
CA HIS A 36 -3.96 1.57 9.24
C HIS A 36 -3.44 0.45 8.34
N ARG A 37 -4.14 -0.69 8.24
CA ARG A 37 -3.72 -1.78 7.33
C ARG A 37 -3.95 -1.38 5.87
N LEU A 38 -5.07 -0.71 5.56
CA LEU A 38 -5.33 -0.20 4.21
C LEU A 38 -4.30 0.86 3.81
N MET A 39 -3.98 1.78 4.71
CA MET A 39 -2.93 2.79 4.51
C MET A 39 -1.55 2.16 4.27
N PHE A 40 -1.17 1.17 5.08
CA PHE A 40 0.10 0.45 4.93
C PHE A 40 0.17 -0.27 3.58
N LEU A 41 -0.88 -1.01 3.21
CA LEU A 41 -0.95 -1.70 1.93
C LEU A 41 -0.91 -0.71 0.76
N ALA A 42 -1.64 0.41 0.85
CA ALA A 42 -1.64 1.44 -0.18
C ALA A 42 -0.25 2.04 -0.39
N GLN A 43 0.47 2.34 0.69
CA GLN A 43 1.85 2.81 0.64
C GLN A 43 2.76 1.78 -0.06
N ALA A 44 2.67 0.52 0.34
CA ALA A 44 3.53 -0.54 -0.18
C ALA A 44 3.31 -0.81 -1.67
N TYR A 45 2.06 -1.03 -2.11
CA TYR A 45 1.76 -1.26 -3.53
C TYR A 45 2.03 -0.03 -4.39
N CYS A 46 1.80 1.18 -3.88
CA CYS A 46 2.18 2.41 -4.58
C CYS A 46 3.69 2.48 -4.79
N ALA A 47 4.48 2.23 -3.74
CA ALA A 47 5.93 2.26 -3.82
C ALA A 47 6.44 1.26 -4.88
N VAL A 48 5.87 0.05 -4.95
CA VAL A 48 6.22 -0.91 -6.01
C VAL A 48 5.82 -0.39 -7.40
N ALA A 49 4.55 0.01 -7.61
CA ALA A 49 4.06 0.43 -8.93
C ALA A 49 4.73 1.70 -9.47
N HIS A 50 5.25 2.56 -8.60
CA HIS A 50 5.82 3.84 -8.97
C HIS A 50 7.33 3.92 -8.74
N ASN A 51 8.06 2.78 -8.80
CA ASN A 51 9.52 2.71 -8.70
C ASN A 51 10.07 3.37 -7.41
N GLY A 52 9.53 2.98 -6.26
CA GLY A 52 9.85 3.53 -4.94
C GLY A 52 9.13 4.83 -4.59
N ARG A 53 8.33 5.44 -5.48
CA ARG A 53 7.61 6.68 -5.12
C ARG A 53 6.48 6.36 -4.13
N ARG A 54 6.54 6.99 -2.95
CA ARG A 54 5.53 6.88 -1.89
C ARG A 54 4.17 7.42 -2.30
N LEU A 55 3.12 6.86 -1.71
CA LEU A 55 1.77 7.40 -1.82
C LEU A 55 1.63 8.67 -0.97
N MET A 56 2.05 8.59 0.29
CA MET A 56 1.94 9.63 1.32
C MET A 56 3.22 9.72 2.15
N PRO A 57 3.47 10.84 2.84
CA PRO A 57 4.61 11.00 3.75
C PRO A 57 4.33 10.34 5.11
N ALA A 58 4.13 9.02 5.11
CA ALA A 58 3.82 8.25 6.32
C ALA A 58 5.03 7.46 6.82
N VAL A 59 5.13 7.33 8.15
CA VAL A 59 6.02 6.38 8.83
C VAL A 59 5.16 5.30 9.47
N PHE A 60 5.37 4.05 9.06
CA PHE A 60 4.69 2.93 9.69
C PHE A 60 5.60 2.26 10.71
N ILE A 61 5.05 1.90 11.86
CA ILE A 61 5.74 1.12 12.88
C ILE A 61 5.10 -0.26 13.03
N ALA A 62 5.90 -1.24 13.44
CA ALA A 62 5.42 -2.57 13.78
C ALA A 62 4.78 -2.55 15.18
N ASP A 63 3.47 -2.31 15.25
CA ASP A 63 2.71 -2.35 16.50
C ASP A 63 2.13 -3.77 16.76
N ALA A 64 1.82 -4.08 18.03
CA ALA A 64 1.33 -5.40 18.45
C ALA A 64 0.11 -5.88 17.65
N MET A 65 -0.77 -4.96 17.23
CA MET A 65 -1.96 -5.31 16.45
C MET A 65 -1.69 -5.39 14.94
N GLY A 66 -0.58 -4.84 14.45
CA GLY A 66 -0.24 -4.77 13.03
C GLY A 66 0.46 -3.44 12.69
N PRO A 67 0.72 -3.15 11.41
CA PRO A 67 1.33 -1.87 11.06
C PRO A 67 0.43 -0.71 11.47
N LEU A 68 1.05 0.32 12.02
CA LEU A 68 0.41 1.51 12.58
C LEU A 68 1.13 2.76 12.07
N GLU A 69 0.36 3.77 11.66
CA GLU A 69 0.90 5.12 11.45
C GLU A 69 0.60 5.93 12.73
N PRO A 70 1.61 6.33 13.50
CA PRO A 70 1.39 6.81 14.86
C PRO A 70 0.71 8.18 14.92
N ASN A 71 0.88 9.04 13.92
CA ASN A 71 0.33 10.39 13.93
C ASN A 71 -1.17 10.39 13.60
N VAL A 72 -1.59 9.59 12.64
CA VAL A 72 -2.99 9.31 12.33
C VAL A 72 -3.65 8.62 13.51
N TYR A 73 -3.00 7.63 14.12
CA TYR A 73 -3.54 6.99 15.32
C TYR A 73 -3.84 8.02 16.41
N ARG A 74 -2.85 8.87 16.73
CA ARG A 74 -2.99 9.89 17.77
C ARG A 74 -4.01 10.97 17.41
N ALA A 75 -4.04 11.42 16.16
CA ALA A 75 -4.93 12.48 15.71
C ALA A 75 -6.41 12.04 15.64
N PHE A 76 -6.68 10.75 15.44
CA PHE A 76 -8.03 10.18 15.29
C PHE A 76 -8.55 9.49 16.56
N GLU A 77 -7.83 9.59 17.68
CA GLU A 77 -8.15 8.89 18.93
C GLU A 77 -9.53 9.27 19.51
N ASN A 78 -9.91 10.54 19.37
CA ASN A 78 -11.19 11.04 19.87
C ASN A 78 -12.18 11.27 18.73
N GLU A 79 -11.79 12.08 17.75
CA GLU A 79 -12.63 12.49 16.63
C GLU A 79 -11.78 12.64 15.38
N ARG A 80 -12.42 12.66 14.20
CA ARG A 80 -11.73 12.98 12.96
C ARG A 80 -11.25 14.44 13.03
N PRO A 81 -9.94 14.72 12.87
CA PRO A 81 -9.43 16.08 12.89
C PRO A 81 -10.01 16.90 11.74
N TRP A 82 -10.26 18.18 11.99
CA TRP A 82 -10.63 19.11 10.92
C TRP A 82 -9.40 19.44 10.07
N ILE A 83 -9.47 19.04 8.80
CA ILE A 83 -8.39 19.20 7.83
C ILE A 83 -9.00 19.75 6.57
N SER A 84 -8.40 20.81 6.03
CA SER A 84 -8.86 21.41 4.78
C SER A 84 -8.74 20.41 3.64
N GLU A 85 -9.81 20.23 2.88
CA GLU A 85 -9.82 19.30 1.76
C GLU A 85 -8.89 19.79 0.65
N VAL A 86 -7.94 18.95 0.27
CA VAL A 86 -7.07 19.17 -0.88
C VAL A 86 -7.47 18.22 -1.99
N LYS A 87 -7.61 18.75 -3.21
CA LYS A 87 -7.94 17.93 -4.37
C LYS A 87 -6.80 16.94 -4.65
N MET A 88 -7.07 15.67 -4.40
CA MET A 88 -6.13 14.60 -4.68
C MET A 88 -5.96 14.32 -6.18
N SER A 89 -4.72 14.01 -6.59
CA SER A 89 -4.41 13.64 -7.98
C SER A 89 -5.11 12.35 -8.41
N GLU A 90 -5.41 12.22 -9.70
CA GLU A 90 -6.07 11.02 -10.26
C GLU A 90 -5.22 9.76 -10.07
N ALA A 91 -3.88 9.88 -10.10
CA ALA A 91 -2.99 8.76 -9.84
C ALA A 91 -3.13 8.23 -8.41
N ALA A 92 -3.19 9.13 -7.41
CA ALA A 92 -3.38 8.74 -6.02
C ALA A 92 -4.76 8.11 -5.78
N LYS A 93 -5.83 8.71 -6.33
CA LYS A 93 -7.19 8.13 -6.27
C LYS A 93 -7.23 6.71 -6.84
N GLN A 94 -6.60 6.49 -8.01
CA GLN A 94 -6.57 5.18 -8.64
C GLN A 94 -5.89 4.11 -7.75
N VAL A 95 -4.79 4.47 -7.08
CA VAL A 95 -4.14 3.58 -6.11
C VAL A 95 -5.11 3.24 -4.98
N LEU A 96 -5.72 4.26 -4.37
CA LEU A 96 -6.63 4.09 -3.24
C LEU A 96 -7.88 3.27 -3.58
N ASP A 97 -8.52 3.54 -4.72
CA ASP A 97 -9.65 2.76 -5.26
C ASP A 97 -9.27 1.29 -5.46
N SER A 98 -8.09 1.04 -6.01
CA SER A 98 -7.60 -0.32 -6.25
C SER A 98 -7.38 -1.07 -4.94
N ILE A 99 -6.84 -0.40 -3.93
CA ILE A 99 -6.64 -0.94 -2.58
C ILE A 99 -7.98 -1.20 -1.91
N TRP A 100 -8.91 -0.26 -1.95
CA TRP A 100 -10.26 -0.43 -1.38
C TRP A 100 -10.97 -1.62 -2.00
N ARG A 101 -11.01 -1.71 -3.33
CA ARG A 101 -11.67 -2.83 -4.03
C ARG A 101 -11.06 -4.19 -3.68
N ARG A 102 -9.75 -4.25 -3.46
CA ARG A 102 -9.06 -5.52 -3.15
C ARG A 102 -9.16 -5.91 -1.69
N PHE A 103 -8.99 -4.96 -0.77
CA PHE A 103 -8.79 -5.24 0.65
C PHE A 103 -9.90 -4.71 1.54
N GLY A 104 -10.71 -3.77 1.05
CA GLY A 104 -11.81 -3.15 1.79
C GLY A 104 -12.90 -4.15 2.20
N VAL A 105 -13.09 -5.24 1.45
CA VAL A 105 -14.05 -6.30 1.81
C VAL A 105 -13.62 -7.13 3.03
N HIS A 106 -12.35 -7.05 3.44
CA HIS A 106 -11.83 -7.85 4.55
C HIS A 106 -11.97 -7.13 5.90
N SER A 107 -12.16 -7.91 6.96
CA SER A 107 -12.22 -7.39 8.33
C SER A 107 -10.85 -6.89 8.81
N ALA A 108 -10.87 -6.01 9.82
CA ALA A 108 -9.64 -5.52 10.47
C ALA A 108 -8.78 -6.67 10.99
N GLU A 109 -9.40 -7.66 11.62
CA GLU A 109 -8.73 -8.84 12.17
C GLU A 109 -8.12 -9.71 11.07
N HIS A 110 -8.85 -9.95 9.97
CA HIS A 110 -8.32 -10.69 8.83
C HIS A 110 -7.08 -9.99 8.25
N LEU A 111 -7.18 -8.68 7.96
CA LEU A 111 -6.05 -7.91 7.43
C LEU A 111 -4.87 -7.89 8.41
N SER A 112 -5.12 -7.77 9.71
CA SER A 112 -4.07 -7.78 10.74
C SER A 112 -3.34 -9.12 10.75
N ARG A 113 -4.07 -10.24 10.79
CA ARG A 113 -3.49 -11.58 10.76
C ARG A 113 -2.64 -11.83 9.51
N VAL A 114 -3.12 -11.38 8.35
CA VAL A 114 -2.40 -11.49 7.07
C VAL A 114 -1.12 -10.65 7.09
N VAL A 115 -1.27 -9.34 7.31
CA VAL A 115 -0.18 -8.38 7.15
C VAL A 115 0.93 -8.60 8.19
N ARG A 116 0.59 -9.09 9.39
CA ARG A 116 1.59 -9.42 10.42
C ARG A 116 2.53 -10.56 10.03
N ARG A 117 2.16 -11.39 9.06
CA ARG A 117 3.00 -12.46 8.53
C ARG A 117 3.88 -12.01 7.37
N HIS A 118 3.67 -10.80 6.83
CA HIS A 118 4.49 -10.30 5.74
C HIS A 118 5.87 -9.93 6.28
N PRO A 119 6.97 -10.34 5.61
CA PRO A 119 8.35 -10.02 5.97
C PRO A 119 8.60 -8.56 6.40
N PRO A 120 8.13 -7.50 5.69
CA PRO A 120 8.38 -6.12 6.12
C PRO A 120 7.85 -5.81 7.52
N PHE A 121 6.71 -6.38 7.92
CA PHE A 121 6.22 -6.23 9.28
C PHE A 121 6.93 -7.19 10.24
N ALA A 122 7.01 -8.48 9.88
CA ALA A 122 7.49 -9.53 10.77
C ALA A 122 8.96 -9.31 11.19
N GLU A 123 9.81 -8.91 10.25
CA GLU A 123 11.23 -8.63 10.50
C GLU A 123 11.41 -7.37 11.35
N ALA A 124 10.63 -6.31 11.08
CA ALA A 124 10.62 -5.11 11.90
C ALA A 124 10.19 -5.43 13.35
N TRP A 125 9.07 -6.16 13.51
CA TRP A 125 8.59 -6.59 14.82
C TRP A 125 9.61 -7.45 15.58
N ALA A 126 10.27 -8.38 14.89
CA ALA A 126 11.28 -9.26 15.47
C ALA A 126 12.57 -8.51 15.88
N SER A 127 12.91 -7.42 15.19
CA SER A 127 14.02 -6.55 15.57
C SER A 127 13.73 -5.85 16.89
N GLU A 128 12.61 -5.14 16.97
CA GLU A 128 12.13 -4.46 18.17
C GLU A 128 10.66 -4.08 18.01
N PRO A 129 9.79 -4.27 19.03
CA PRO A 129 8.44 -3.72 19.01
C PRO A 129 8.47 -2.22 18.74
N ARG A 130 7.56 -1.75 17.88
CA ARG A 130 7.46 -0.34 17.44
C ARG A 130 8.60 0.15 16.53
N SER A 131 9.47 -0.73 16.06
CA SER A 131 10.45 -0.38 15.04
C SER A 131 9.77 0.11 13.74
N VAL A 132 10.48 0.95 12.99
CA VAL A 132 10.00 1.48 11.71
C VAL A 132 10.02 0.38 10.65
N ILE A 133 8.90 0.22 9.94
CA ILE A 133 8.81 -0.62 8.76
C ILE A 133 9.29 0.20 7.57
N THR A 134 10.45 -0.13 7.03
CA THR A 134 11.11 0.65 5.99
C THR A 134 10.43 0.50 4.63
N GLU A 135 10.52 1.56 3.82
CA GLU A 135 10.05 1.56 2.44
C GLU A 135 10.77 0.50 1.61
N GLU A 136 12.08 0.33 1.85
CA GLU A 136 12.91 -0.68 1.20
C GLU A 136 12.38 -2.09 1.46
N ALA A 137 12.01 -2.41 2.72
CA ALA A 137 11.45 -3.71 3.06
C ALA A 137 10.09 -3.93 2.39
N MET A 138 9.23 -2.90 2.34
CA MET A 138 7.97 -2.98 1.60
C MET A 138 8.20 -3.26 0.12
N VAL A 139 9.05 -2.47 -0.54
CA VAL A 139 9.33 -2.61 -1.98
C VAL A 139 9.96 -3.97 -2.29
N ALA A 140 10.91 -4.42 -1.46
CA ALA A 140 11.55 -5.72 -1.62
C ALA A 140 10.55 -6.87 -1.56
N PHE A 141 9.64 -6.86 -0.57
CA PHE A 141 8.68 -7.94 -0.39
C PHE A 141 7.50 -7.89 -1.37
N TYR A 142 6.85 -6.74 -1.56
CA TYR A 142 5.68 -6.66 -2.44
C TYR A 142 6.07 -6.64 -3.93
N GLY A 143 7.31 -6.24 -4.26
CA GLY A 143 7.81 -6.22 -5.64
C GLY A 143 8.28 -7.58 -6.19
N GLN A 144 8.55 -8.56 -5.32
CA GLN A 144 8.92 -9.92 -5.74
C GLN A 144 7.72 -10.84 -5.97
N ILE A 145 6.51 -10.42 -5.56
CA ILE A 145 5.30 -11.23 -5.70
C ILE A 145 4.89 -11.21 -7.17
N ARG A 146 4.94 -12.38 -7.81
CA ARG A 146 4.50 -12.54 -9.20
C ARG A 146 3.25 -13.42 -9.26
N PRO A 147 2.34 -13.17 -10.19
CA PRO A 147 1.13 -13.99 -10.33
C PRO A 147 1.42 -15.43 -10.77
N ASP A 148 2.58 -15.68 -11.39
CA ASP A 148 3.00 -16.95 -11.99
C ASP A 148 4.05 -17.71 -11.17
N ARG A 149 4.57 -17.12 -10.08
CA ARG A 149 5.62 -17.72 -9.26
C ARG A 149 5.16 -17.80 -7.80
N PRO A 150 5.09 -19.00 -7.21
CA PRO A 150 4.83 -19.12 -5.78
C PRO A 150 5.93 -18.37 -5.01
N PRO A 151 5.59 -17.52 -4.04
CA PRO A 151 6.59 -16.83 -3.23
C PRO A 151 7.44 -17.85 -2.46
N VAL A 152 8.73 -17.55 -2.33
CA VAL A 152 9.61 -18.34 -1.46
C VAL A 152 9.30 -17.95 -0.01
N LEU A 153 8.28 -18.57 0.59
CA LEU A 153 8.12 -18.52 2.04
C LEU A 153 9.25 -19.32 2.67
N ARG A 154 10.02 -18.71 3.57
CA ARG A 154 10.83 -19.51 4.50
C ARG A 154 9.83 -20.16 5.47
N PRO A 155 9.75 -21.50 5.56
CA PRO A 155 8.88 -22.14 6.53
C PRO A 155 9.35 -21.78 7.93
N ASP A 156 8.43 -21.34 8.79
CA ASP A 156 8.65 -21.27 10.23
C ASP A 156 8.46 -22.69 10.80
N PRO A 157 9.52 -23.35 11.28
CA PRO A 157 9.44 -24.73 11.78
C PRO A 157 8.63 -24.86 13.08
N THR A 158 8.19 -23.75 13.71
CA THR A 158 7.41 -23.78 14.96
C THR A 158 5.89 -23.64 14.76
N ALA A 159 5.44 -23.41 13.53
CA ALA A 159 4.04 -23.13 13.21
C ALA A 159 3.26 -24.38 12.74
N GLU A 160 3.09 -25.38 13.62
CA GLU A 160 2.19 -26.50 13.34
C GLU A 160 0.73 -26.02 13.24
N GLY A 161 0.04 -26.38 12.15
CA GLY A 161 -1.39 -26.10 11.95
C GLY A 161 -1.74 -24.73 11.36
N VAL A 162 -0.75 -23.96 10.89
CA VAL A 162 -1.00 -22.65 10.29
C VAL A 162 -1.15 -22.76 8.78
N ASP A 163 -2.36 -22.47 8.28
CA ASP A 163 -2.64 -22.32 6.85
C ASP A 163 -1.54 -21.50 6.14
N HIS A 164 -0.77 -22.18 5.29
CA HIS A 164 0.37 -21.66 4.56
C HIS A 164 -0.04 -20.75 3.37
N THR A 165 -1.34 -20.58 3.11
CA THR A 165 -1.84 -19.92 1.89
C THR A 165 -2.05 -18.41 2.00
N VAL A 166 -1.65 -17.76 3.09
CA VAL A 166 -1.94 -16.33 3.29
C VAL A 166 -0.87 -15.45 2.64
N GLU A 167 -0.82 -15.50 1.32
CA GLU A 167 0.12 -14.77 0.47
C GLU A 167 -0.44 -13.39 0.10
N ALA A 168 0.40 -12.36 0.15
CA ALA A 168 0.04 -11.05 -0.40
C ALA A 168 -0.21 -11.18 -1.93
N PRO A 169 -1.25 -10.55 -2.48
CA PRO A 169 -1.54 -10.63 -3.91
C PRO A 169 -0.48 -9.90 -4.76
N ALA A 170 -0.22 -10.40 -5.97
CA ALA A 170 0.69 -9.75 -6.91
C ALA A 170 0.20 -8.34 -7.31
N LEU A 171 1.15 -7.45 -7.63
CA LEU A 171 0.89 -6.05 -7.97
C LEU A 171 -0.20 -5.89 -9.04
N GLU A 172 -0.15 -6.69 -10.09
CA GLU A 172 -1.06 -6.64 -11.25
C GLU A 172 -2.50 -7.03 -10.86
N THR A 173 -2.64 -7.84 -9.82
CA THR A 173 -3.95 -8.23 -9.30
C THR A 173 -4.58 -7.11 -8.49
N VAL A 174 -3.76 -6.34 -7.77
CA VAL A 174 -4.17 -5.21 -6.94
C VAL A 174 -4.38 -3.97 -7.80
N LEU A 175 -3.31 -3.46 -8.39
CA LEU A 175 -3.28 -2.28 -9.26
C LEU A 175 -3.48 -2.71 -10.70
N ARG A 176 -4.72 -3.06 -11.05
CA ARG A 176 -5.05 -3.42 -12.44
C ARG A 176 -4.80 -2.20 -13.34
N PRO A 177 -3.98 -2.34 -14.39
CA PRO A 177 -3.86 -1.30 -15.41
C PRO A 177 -5.25 -0.93 -15.93
N ARG A 178 -5.51 0.35 -16.18
CA ARG A 178 -6.76 0.75 -16.84
C ARG A 178 -6.77 0.07 -18.21
N VAL A 179 -7.69 -0.89 -18.37
CA VAL A 179 -8.01 -1.47 -19.67
C VAL A 179 -8.86 -0.43 -20.40
N MET A 180 -8.22 0.39 -21.21
CA MET A 180 -8.93 1.31 -22.09
C MET A 180 -9.36 0.53 -23.32
N ARG A 181 -10.62 0.67 -23.72
CA ARG A 181 -11.04 0.13 -25.02
C ARG A 181 -10.54 1.09 -26.09
N SER A 182 -9.75 0.59 -27.03
CA SER A 182 -9.42 1.35 -28.24
C SER A 182 -10.71 1.74 -28.99
N HIS A 183 -10.63 2.68 -29.93
CA HIS A 183 -11.78 3.02 -30.80
C HIS A 183 -12.35 1.82 -31.58
N LYS A 184 -11.63 0.69 -31.64
CA LYS A 184 -12.06 -0.59 -32.23
C LYS A 184 -12.54 -1.62 -31.19
N GLY A 185 -12.78 -1.21 -29.95
CA GLY A 185 -13.29 -2.06 -28.87
C GLY A 185 -12.29 -3.03 -28.24
N ARG A 186 -11.05 -3.10 -28.72
CA ARG A 186 -10.02 -3.97 -28.14
C ARG A 186 -9.51 -3.44 -26.79
N PRO A 187 -9.36 -4.30 -25.77
CA PRO A 187 -8.76 -3.92 -24.49
C PRO A 187 -7.28 -3.58 -24.68
N VAL A 188 -6.86 -2.40 -24.20
CA VAL A 188 -5.48 -1.92 -24.24
C VAL A 188 -5.03 -1.57 -22.82
N ASN A 189 -3.96 -2.20 -22.35
CA ASN A 189 -3.29 -1.80 -21.11
C ASN A 189 -2.50 -0.52 -21.38
N VAL A 190 -2.90 0.59 -20.73
CA VAL A 190 -2.18 1.85 -20.84
C VAL A 190 -1.26 1.99 -19.63
N MET A 191 0.04 1.84 -19.86
CA MET A 191 1.06 2.32 -18.92
C MET A 191 1.23 3.84 -19.14
N PRO A 192 1.40 4.65 -18.09
CA PRO A 192 1.75 6.05 -18.26
C PRO A 192 3.08 6.15 -19.04
N TRP A 193 3.05 6.87 -20.17
CA TRP A 193 4.23 7.09 -21.01
C TRP A 193 5.25 7.95 -20.26
N VAL A 194 6.49 7.45 -20.15
CA VAL A 194 7.62 8.15 -19.54
C VAL A 194 8.62 8.48 -20.65
N PRO A 195 8.93 9.77 -20.90
CA PRO A 195 9.95 10.12 -21.89
C PRO A 195 11.29 9.53 -21.49
N LYS A 196 11.97 8.86 -22.44
CA LYS A 196 13.37 8.47 -22.25
C LYS A 196 14.22 9.74 -22.17
N GLY A 197 14.98 9.87 -21.08
CA GLY A 197 15.98 10.92 -20.94
C GLY A 197 16.93 10.90 -22.15
N ARG A 198 17.11 12.08 -22.73
CA ARG A 198 18.04 12.33 -23.85
C ARG A 198 19.43 11.87 -23.42
N LYS A 199 20.04 10.96 -24.20
CA LYS A 199 21.47 10.67 -24.09
C LYS A 199 22.21 11.95 -24.47
N ASP A 200 23.01 12.48 -23.56
CA ASP A 200 24.00 13.47 -23.90
C ASP A 200 25.09 12.77 -24.72
N ASP A 201 25.01 12.93 -26.04
CA ASP A 201 26.11 12.62 -26.95
C ASP A 201 27.16 13.74 -26.80
N GLY A 202 27.92 13.67 -25.71
CA GLY A 202 29.08 14.52 -25.44
C GLY A 202 30.29 14.03 -26.23
N GLY A 203 30.32 14.35 -27.52
CA GLY A 203 31.54 14.30 -28.33
C GLY A 203 31.89 15.70 -28.82
N THR A 204 32.92 16.31 -28.25
CA THR A 204 34.08 16.90 -28.94
C THR A 204 35.19 17.11 -27.93
#